data_AF-A0A651GV33-F1
#
_entry.id   AF-A0A651GV33-F1
#
_cell.length_a   1.000
_cell.length_b   1.000
_cell.length_c   1.000
_cell.angle_alpha   90.00
_cell.angle_beta   90.00
_cell.angle_gamma   90.00
#
_symmetry.space_group_name_H-M   'P 1'
#
loop_
_entity.id
_entity.type
_entity.pdbx_description
1 polymer ?
#
loop_
_entity_poly.entity_id
_entity_poly.type
_entity_poly.pdbx_seq_one_letter_code
_entity_poly.pdbx_strand_id
1 'polypeptide(L)'
;LADNSYTAEWYFDKMENQVTFITEDDDLEEEEELKQLIEEDEDGERFIYIYPAPSSEGWQVMEDFILQQNDLDDTVQALLLRAIRGSGAFRRFNDAIDDVGIRDRWYAYKNLQEREKALHWLKDHEIISDEGVAKGMKMLEDTIARRKRIEEGQKGMKKGGQVVCIDMVGHADKITPGKAYNILDERPADLLIRIEDDRGKIVWLPKSHFELV
;
A
#
# COMPACT_ATOMS: atom_id res chain seq x y z
N LEU A 1 11.31 -3.02 8.56
CA LEU A 1 12.46 -2.65 7.71
C LEU A 1 13.56 -3.68 7.95
N ALA A 2 14.23 -4.19 6.91
CA ALA A 2 15.25 -5.23 7.02
C ALA A 2 16.65 -4.61 7.10
N ASP A 3 17.47 -5.15 7.99
CA ASP A 3 18.87 -4.80 8.25
C ASP A 3 19.73 -4.89 6.99
N ASN A 4 20.29 -3.76 6.57
CA ASN A 4 21.31 -3.62 5.52
C ASN A 4 22.34 -2.60 6.04
N SER A 5 23.62 -2.94 5.93
CA SER A 5 24.77 -2.19 6.46
C SER A 5 25.07 -0.89 5.72
N TYR A 6 24.16 0.07 5.85
CA TYR A 6 24.35 1.51 5.93
C TYR A 6 23.41 1.89 7.07
N THR A 7 23.94 2.03 8.29
CA THR A 7 23.18 2.06 9.55
C THR A 7 22.42 3.37 9.68
N ALA A 8 21.35 3.49 8.90
CA ALA A 8 20.39 4.56 9.06
C ALA A 8 19.64 4.35 10.38
N GLU A 9 19.77 5.30 11.28
CA GLU A 9 19.00 5.38 12.51
C GLU A 9 17.75 6.20 12.27
N TRP A 10 16.60 5.69 12.73
CA TRP A 10 15.30 6.28 12.44
C TRP A 10 14.72 6.90 13.70
N TYR A 11 14.17 8.10 13.56
CA TYR A 11 13.58 8.86 14.66
C TYR A 11 12.20 9.38 14.26
N PHE A 12 11.28 9.44 15.21
CA PHE A 12 10.03 10.18 15.07
C PHE A 12 10.19 11.55 15.72
N ASP A 13 10.07 12.61 14.92
CA ASP A 13 10.05 14.00 15.41
C ASP A 13 8.62 14.37 15.81
N LYS A 14 8.38 14.50 17.12
CA LYS A 14 7.08 14.85 17.70
C LYS A 14 6.66 16.28 17.38
N MET A 15 7.61 17.17 17.12
CA MET A 15 7.32 18.58 16.81
C MET A 15 6.79 18.72 15.39
N GLU A 16 7.45 18.06 14.43
CA GLU A 16 7.09 18.10 13.01
C GLU A 16 6.08 17.01 12.60
N ASN A 17 5.82 16.03 13.49
CA ASN A 17 4.95 14.87 13.24
C ASN A 17 5.40 14.03 12.03
N GLN A 18 6.71 13.78 11.93
CA GLN A 18 7.30 13.07 10.81
C GLN A 18 8.37 12.07 11.26
N VAL A 19 8.61 11.08 10.41
CA VAL A 19 9.76 10.18 10.56
C VAL A 19 10.96 10.82 9.85
N THR A 20 12.07 10.92 10.55
CA THR A 20 13.37 11.35 10.05
C THR A 20 14.41 10.25 10.24
N PHE A 21 15.57 10.36 9.59
CA PHE A 21 16.67 9.44 9.77
C PHE A 21 18.01 10.15 9.66
N ILE A 22 19.03 9.57 10.27
CA ILE A 22 20.43 9.94 10.12
C ILE A 22 21.20 8.70 9.68
N THR A 23 22.29 8.90 8.94
CA THR A 23 23.20 7.88 8.46
C THR A 23 24.62 8.18 8.97
N GLU A 24 25.45 7.14 9.05
CA GLU A 24 26.85 7.30 9.45
C GLU A 24 27.73 7.96 8.38
N ASP A 25 27.31 7.96 7.12
CA ASP A 25 28.18 8.23 5.96
C ASP A 25 27.88 9.53 5.19
N ASP A 26 26.76 10.22 5.45
CA ASP A 26 26.39 11.45 4.72
C ASP A 26 26.80 12.74 5.48
N ASP A 27 27.73 13.50 4.88
CA ASP A 27 28.21 14.82 5.31
C ASP A 27 27.32 15.96 4.74
N LEU A 28 25.99 15.81 4.79
CA LEU A 28 25.06 16.86 4.37
C LEU A 28 24.84 17.86 5.53
N GLU A 29 24.92 19.17 5.26
CA GLU A 29 24.73 20.21 6.30
C GLU A 29 23.39 20.05 7.05
N GLU A 30 22.30 19.72 6.34
CA GLU A 30 20.97 19.50 6.93
C GLU A 30 20.93 18.29 7.88
N GLU A 31 21.76 17.26 7.62
CA GLU A 31 21.84 16.05 8.44
C GLU A 31 22.69 16.28 9.69
N GLU A 32 23.76 17.07 9.59
CA GLU A 32 24.57 17.48 10.74
C GLU A 32 23.78 18.36 11.72
N GLU A 33 22.96 19.29 11.22
CA GLU A 33 22.03 20.06 12.06
C GLU A 33 21.03 19.13 12.77
N LEU A 34 20.49 18.14 12.07
CA LEU A 34 19.58 17.17 12.65
C LEU A 34 20.27 16.28 13.70
N LYS A 35 21.49 15.81 13.45
CA LYS A 35 22.30 15.03 14.42
C LYS A 35 22.51 15.84 15.69
N GLN A 36 22.92 17.10 15.58
CA GLN A 36 23.08 17.99 16.74
C GLN A 36 21.76 18.17 17.50
N LEU A 37 20.64 18.39 16.79
CA LEU A 37 19.33 18.50 17.43
C LEU A 37 18.91 17.23 18.18
N ILE A 38 19.26 16.05 17.67
CA ILE A 38 18.99 14.76 18.33
C ILE A 38 19.90 14.58 19.54
N GLU A 39 21.19 14.90 19.42
CA GLU A 39 22.17 14.82 20.52
C GLU A 39 21.84 15.79 21.66
N GLU A 40 21.34 16.98 21.35
CA GLU A 40 20.89 17.97 22.33
C GLU A 40 19.56 17.58 23.04
N ASP A 41 18.76 16.69 22.44
CA ASP A 41 17.52 16.17 23.03
C ASP A 41 17.80 14.99 23.99
N GLU A 42 18.64 15.22 25.00
CA GLU A 42 19.07 14.19 25.96
C GLU A 42 17.89 13.52 26.69
N ASP A 43 16.79 14.24 26.88
CA ASP A 43 15.58 13.76 27.57
C ASP A 43 14.61 13.01 26.63
N GLY A 44 14.86 13.02 25.31
CA GLY A 44 13.99 12.40 24.30
C GLY A 44 12.60 13.03 24.22
N GLU A 45 12.49 14.33 24.49
CA GLU A 45 11.20 15.03 24.51
C GLU A 45 10.68 15.27 23.09
N ARG A 46 11.57 15.45 22.11
CA ARG A 46 11.22 15.72 20.71
C ARG A 46 11.37 14.49 19.84
N PHE A 47 12.49 13.79 19.94
CA PHE A 47 12.85 12.67 19.07
C PHE A 47 12.69 11.34 19.79
N ILE A 48 11.90 10.45 19.18
CA ILE A 48 11.77 9.08 19.66
C ILE A 48 12.51 8.15 18.70
N TYR A 49 13.49 7.41 19.22
CA TYR A 49 14.20 6.40 18.45
C TYR A 49 13.28 5.25 18.03
N ILE A 50 13.31 4.89 16.75
CA ILE A 50 12.54 3.79 16.17
C ILE A 50 13.44 2.57 16.04
N TYR A 51 13.31 1.64 16.99
CA TYR A 51 14.05 0.39 16.94
C TYR A 51 13.73 -0.39 15.66
N PRO A 52 14.76 -0.84 14.91
CA PRO A 52 14.55 -1.74 13.79
C PRO A 52 13.83 -3.01 14.23
N ALA A 53 12.79 -3.39 13.50
CA ALA A 53 12.10 -4.65 13.75
C ALA A 53 13.08 -5.83 13.59
N PRO A 54 13.15 -6.76 14.56
CA PRO A 54 14.05 -7.89 14.46
C PRO A 54 13.66 -8.78 13.27
N SER A 55 14.65 -9.39 12.63
CA SER A 55 14.42 -10.25 11.46
C SER A 55 13.46 -11.43 11.74
N SER A 56 13.41 -11.90 12.99
CA SER A 56 12.47 -12.93 13.47
C SER A 56 11.01 -12.50 13.32
N GLU A 57 10.70 -11.22 13.54
CA GLU A 57 9.36 -10.68 13.36
C GLU A 57 8.94 -10.76 11.89
N GLY A 58 9.84 -10.40 10.97
CA GLY A 58 9.58 -10.53 9.53
C GLY A 58 9.32 -11.98 9.10
N TRP A 59 10.01 -12.95 9.72
CA TRP A 59 9.76 -14.38 9.49
C TRP A 59 8.38 -14.80 9.99
N GLN A 60 8.02 -14.39 11.20
CA GLN A 60 6.72 -14.70 11.78
C GLN A 60 5.57 -14.14 10.93
N VAL A 61 5.69 -12.90 10.43
CA VAL A 61 4.67 -12.31 9.55
C VAL A 61 4.51 -13.12 8.25
N MET A 62 5.60 -13.61 7.66
CA MET A 62 5.54 -14.48 6.48
C MET A 62 4.86 -15.81 6.80
N GLU A 63 5.20 -16.44 7.92
CA GLU A 63 4.60 -17.71 8.37
C GLU A 63 3.10 -17.55 8.64
N ASP A 64 2.70 -16.55 9.42
CA ASP A 64 1.30 -16.25 9.75
C ASP A 64 0.48 -15.99 8.48
N PHE A 65 1.03 -15.25 7.52
CA PHE A 65 0.37 -15.01 6.24
C PHE A 65 0.04 -16.33 5.53
N ILE A 66 1.02 -17.24 5.41
CA ILE A 66 0.86 -18.51 4.72
C ILE A 66 -0.20 -19.39 5.40
N LEU A 67 -0.17 -19.43 6.74
CA LEU A 67 -1.11 -20.24 7.54
C LEU A 67 -2.55 -19.70 7.50
N GLN A 68 -2.73 -18.39 7.31
CA GLN A 68 -4.06 -17.77 7.24
C GLN A 68 -4.74 -17.93 5.87
N GLN A 69 -4.03 -18.35 4.82
CA GLN A 69 -4.62 -18.55 3.49
C GLN A 69 -5.32 -19.91 3.40
N ASN A 70 -6.58 -19.97 3.84
CA ASN A 70 -7.39 -21.20 3.82
C ASN A 70 -7.82 -21.67 2.42
N ASP A 71 -7.69 -20.82 1.40
CA ASP A 71 -8.06 -21.12 0.02
C ASP A 71 -6.89 -21.60 -0.85
N LEU A 72 -5.66 -21.68 -0.29
CA LEU A 72 -4.52 -22.25 -1.00
C LEU A 72 -4.58 -23.78 -1.03
N ASP A 73 -4.10 -24.34 -2.13
CA ASP A 73 -3.84 -25.78 -2.22
C ASP A 73 -2.73 -26.19 -1.24
N ASP A 74 -2.87 -27.34 -0.60
CA ASP A 74 -1.92 -27.87 0.39
C ASP A 74 -0.48 -27.93 -0.15
N THR A 75 -0.31 -28.22 -1.44
CA THR A 75 1.01 -28.26 -2.09
C THR A 75 1.63 -26.87 -2.24
N VAL A 76 0.81 -25.85 -2.52
CA VAL A 76 1.22 -24.46 -2.58
C VAL A 76 1.58 -23.94 -1.19
N GLN A 77 0.77 -24.26 -0.18
CA GLN A 77 1.07 -23.87 1.21
C GLN A 77 2.40 -24.48 1.69
N ALA A 78 2.62 -25.77 1.43
CA ALA A 78 3.88 -26.45 1.76
C ALA A 78 5.09 -25.86 1.03
N LEU A 79 4.94 -25.45 -0.24
CA LEU A 79 5.97 -24.77 -1.01
C LEU A 79 6.38 -23.44 -0.35
N LEU A 80 5.40 -22.61 0.01
CA LEU A 80 5.63 -21.32 0.65
C LEU A 80 6.28 -21.48 2.04
N LEU A 81 5.82 -22.42 2.86
CA LEU A 81 6.42 -22.73 4.17
C LEU A 81 7.88 -23.20 4.04
N ARG A 82 8.24 -23.86 2.94
CA ARG A 82 9.62 -24.22 2.65
C ARG A 82 10.45 -23.01 2.19
N ALA A 83 9.85 -22.08 1.45
CA ALA A 83 10.51 -20.89 0.93
C ALA A 83 11.02 -19.97 2.05
N ILE A 84 10.31 -19.89 3.17
CA ILE A 84 10.63 -19.01 4.31
C ILE A 84 11.72 -19.57 5.26
N ARG A 85 12.27 -20.76 5.01
CA ARG A 85 13.25 -21.40 5.91
C ARG A 85 14.68 -21.05 5.56
N GLY A 86 15.46 -20.55 6.52
CA GLY A 86 16.92 -20.39 6.39
C GLY A 86 17.34 -19.10 5.67
N SER A 87 18.62 -19.00 5.31
CA SER A 87 19.15 -17.79 4.67
C SER A 87 18.47 -17.52 3.33
N GLY A 88 18.28 -16.23 3.01
CA GLY A 88 17.59 -15.79 1.81
C GLY A 88 16.09 -16.09 1.77
N ALA A 89 15.47 -16.37 2.93
CA ALA A 89 14.03 -16.62 3.06
C ALA A 89 13.17 -15.53 2.41
N PHE A 90 13.46 -14.25 2.69
CA PHE A 90 12.69 -13.12 2.15
C PHE A 90 12.68 -13.09 0.62
N ARG A 91 13.83 -13.32 -0.02
CA ARG A 91 13.90 -13.36 -1.49
C ARG A 91 13.12 -14.54 -2.04
N ARG A 92 13.36 -15.75 -1.54
CA ARG A 92 12.67 -16.97 -2.01
C ARG A 92 11.18 -16.91 -1.78
N PHE A 93 10.75 -16.31 -0.68
CA PHE A 93 9.34 -16.08 -0.40
C PHE A 93 8.72 -15.11 -1.40
N ASN A 94 9.36 -13.97 -1.67
CA ASN A 94 8.90 -13.02 -2.71
C ASN A 94 8.82 -13.69 -4.09
N ASP A 95 9.83 -14.46 -4.47
CA ASP A 95 9.82 -15.21 -5.75
C ASP A 95 8.64 -16.20 -5.77
N ALA A 96 8.40 -16.93 -4.67
CA ALA A 96 7.34 -17.93 -4.60
C ALA A 96 5.92 -17.34 -4.60
N ILE A 97 5.68 -16.21 -3.93
CA ILE A 97 4.35 -15.55 -3.95
C ILE A 97 4.04 -14.92 -5.31
N ASP A 98 5.08 -14.51 -6.06
CA ASP A 98 4.95 -14.04 -7.44
C ASP A 98 4.57 -15.20 -8.35
N ASP A 99 5.27 -16.34 -8.24
CA ASP A 99 5.01 -17.54 -9.03
C ASP A 99 3.58 -18.09 -8.85
N VAL A 100 3.04 -18.06 -7.64
CA VAL A 100 1.69 -18.56 -7.34
C VAL A 100 0.60 -17.48 -7.41
N GLY A 101 0.96 -16.23 -7.78
CA GLY A 101 0.01 -15.15 -8.04
C GLY A 101 -0.68 -14.57 -6.81
N ILE A 102 -0.06 -14.65 -5.63
CA ILE A 102 -0.62 -14.10 -4.37
C ILE A 102 0.16 -12.89 -3.83
N ARG A 103 1.09 -12.35 -4.63
CA ARG A 103 1.88 -11.16 -4.31
C ARG A 103 1.06 -10.01 -3.73
N ASP A 104 -0.04 -9.65 -4.38
CA ASP A 104 -0.87 -8.52 -3.94
C ASP A 104 -1.55 -8.81 -2.61
N ARG A 105 -1.96 -10.07 -2.36
CA ARG A 105 -2.51 -10.50 -1.06
C ARG A 105 -1.45 -10.39 0.04
N TRP A 106 -0.22 -10.80 -0.23
CA TRP A 106 0.89 -10.66 0.71
C TRP A 106 1.13 -9.20 1.07
N TYR A 107 1.28 -8.31 0.09
CA TYR A 107 1.53 -6.90 0.38
C TYR A 107 0.34 -6.22 1.06
N ALA A 108 -0.90 -6.62 0.75
CA ALA A 108 -2.07 -6.15 1.49
C ALA A 108 -2.01 -6.57 2.97
N TYR A 109 -1.72 -7.85 3.24
CA TYR A 109 -1.57 -8.39 4.59
C TYR A 109 -0.43 -7.72 5.36
N LYS A 110 0.76 -7.66 4.75
CA LYS A 110 1.95 -7.04 5.35
C LYS A 110 1.72 -5.57 5.68
N ASN A 111 1.14 -4.80 4.76
CA ASN A 111 0.84 -3.38 5.00
C ASN A 111 -0.19 -3.19 6.12
N LEU A 112 -1.17 -4.09 6.26
CA LEU A 112 -2.13 -4.06 7.35
C LEU A 112 -1.41 -4.26 8.69
N GLN A 113 -0.58 -5.30 8.80
CA GLN A 113 0.22 -5.61 9.99
C GLN A 113 1.17 -4.46 10.37
N GLU A 114 1.90 -3.89 9.42
CA GLU A 114 2.82 -2.77 9.67
C GLU A 114 2.08 -1.50 10.14
N ARG A 115 0.90 -1.22 9.59
CA ARG A 115 0.08 -0.06 10.00
C ARG A 115 -0.51 -0.24 11.38
N GLU A 116 -1.02 -1.43 11.69
CA GLU A 116 -1.54 -1.73 13.02
C GLU A 116 -0.44 -1.59 14.07
N LYS A 117 0.76 -2.10 13.80
CA LYS A 117 1.93 -1.92 14.65
C LYS A 117 2.31 -0.46 14.82
N ALA A 118 2.32 0.31 13.74
CA ALA A 118 2.60 1.75 13.81
C ALA A 118 1.58 2.50 14.67
N LEU A 119 0.29 2.18 14.58
CA LEU A 119 -0.74 2.80 15.43
C LEU A 119 -0.54 2.46 16.91
N HIS A 120 -0.25 1.20 17.23
CA HIS A 120 0.06 0.80 18.60
C HIS A 120 1.33 1.46 19.11
N TRP A 121 2.39 1.52 18.30
CA TRP A 121 3.63 2.22 18.63
C TRP A 121 3.39 3.71 18.93
N LEU A 122 2.59 4.40 18.11
CA LEU A 122 2.23 5.80 18.35
C LEU A 122 1.45 5.97 19.65
N LYS A 123 0.58 5.01 19.99
CA LYS A 123 -0.16 5.01 21.25
C LYS A 123 0.74 4.76 22.45
N ASP A 124 1.65 3.78 22.36
CA ASP A 124 2.56 3.41 23.44
C ASP A 124 3.52 4.55 23.80
N HIS A 125 3.79 5.45 22.85
CA HIS A 125 4.55 6.69 23.05
C HIS A 125 3.67 7.92 23.34
N GLU A 126 2.38 7.70 23.63
CA GLU A 126 1.40 8.74 23.98
C GLU A 126 1.20 9.82 22.90
N ILE A 127 1.57 9.54 21.65
CA ILE A 127 1.39 10.46 20.51
C ILE A 127 -0.06 10.49 20.06
N ILE A 128 -0.76 9.36 20.18
CA ILE A 128 -2.20 9.25 19.88
C ILE A 128 -2.95 8.55 21.01
N SER A 129 -4.23 8.88 21.14
CA SER A 129 -5.13 8.22 22.10
C SER A 129 -5.68 6.89 21.55
N ASP A 130 -6.37 6.13 22.41
CA ASP A 130 -7.18 4.97 22.00
C ASP A 130 -8.19 5.30 20.90
N GLU A 131 -8.80 6.49 20.96
CA GLU A 131 -9.70 6.97 19.92
C GLU A 131 -8.93 7.23 18.60
N GLY A 132 -7.70 7.72 18.70
CA GLY A 132 -6.79 7.88 17.56
C GLY A 132 -6.47 6.55 16.88
N VAL A 133 -6.16 5.52 17.67
CA VAL A 133 -5.95 4.14 17.16
C VAL A 133 -7.21 3.63 16.46
N ALA A 134 -8.38 3.75 17.10
CA ALA A 134 -9.65 3.30 16.52
C ALA A 134 -9.97 4.00 15.20
N LYS A 135 -9.73 5.32 15.13
CA LYS A 135 -9.91 6.10 13.90
C LYS A 135 -8.93 5.67 12.80
N GLY A 136 -7.67 5.45 13.14
CA GLY A 136 -6.64 4.96 12.21
C GLY A 136 -6.99 3.58 11.63
N MET A 137 -7.41 2.65 12.49
CA MET A 137 -7.85 1.31 12.08
C MET A 137 -9.07 1.37 11.16
N LYS A 138 -10.07 2.19 11.52
CA LYS A 138 -11.26 2.39 10.67
C LYS A 138 -10.92 2.94 9.29
N MET A 139 -10.01 3.93 9.20
CA MET A 139 -9.56 4.46 7.92
C MET A 139 -8.88 3.40 7.04
N LEU A 140 -8.14 2.48 7.67
CA LEU A 140 -7.48 1.37 6.99
C LEU A 140 -8.50 0.34 6.47
N GLU A 141 -9.46 -0.05 7.30
CA GLU A 141 -10.59 -0.92 6.91
C GLU A 141 -11.38 -0.32 5.74
N ASP A 142 -11.72 0.97 5.82
CA ASP A 142 -12.43 1.68 4.75
C ASP A 142 -11.64 1.69 3.43
N THR A 143 -10.32 1.82 3.51
CA THR A 143 -9.42 1.78 2.35
C THR A 143 -9.37 0.40 1.71
N ILE A 144 -9.27 -0.66 2.52
CA ILE A 144 -9.30 -2.06 2.07
C ILE A 144 -10.66 -2.36 1.43
N ALA A 145 -11.76 -1.98 2.09
CA ALA A 145 -13.12 -2.17 1.58
C ALA A 145 -13.33 -1.42 0.26
N ARG A 146 -12.77 -0.20 0.12
CA ARG A 146 -12.81 0.56 -1.12
C ARG A 146 -12.07 -0.17 -2.25
N ARG A 147 -10.85 -0.67 -2.00
CA ARG A 147 -10.08 -1.43 -3.02
C ARG A 147 -10.80 -2.68 -3.46
N LYS A 148 -11.34 -3.46 -2.51
CA LYS A 148 -12.11 -4.67 -2.82
C LYS A 148 -13.32 -4.37 -3.70
N ARG A 149 -14.08 -3.30 -3.42
CA ARG A 149 -15.21 -2.86 -4.27
C ARG A 149 -14.75 -2.49 -5.69
N ILE A 150 -13.58 -1.88 -5.83
CA ILE A 150 -13.00 -1.54 -7.14
C ILE A 150 -12.62 -2.82 -7.88
N GLU A 151 -11.87 -3.74 -7.25
CA GLU A 151 -11.45 -5.01 -7.83
C GLU A 151 -12.63 -5.90 -8.24
N GLU A 152 -13.65 -6.03 -7.38
CA GLU A 152 -14.89 -6.74 -7.70
C GLU A 152 -15.61 -6.08 -8.88
N GLY A 153 -15.64 -4.74 -8.91
CA GLY A 153 -16.17 -3.97 -10.02
C GLY A 153 -15.37 -4.14 -11.31
N GLN A 154 -14.09 -4.52 -11.23
CA GLN A 154 -13.15 -4.79 -12.33
C GLN A 154 -13.12 -6.24 -12.79
N LYS A 155 -13.65 -7.15 -11.98
CA LYS A 155 -13.73 -8.58 -12.30
C LYS A 155 -14.68 -8.80 -13.49
N GLY A 156 -14.13 -9.26 -14.62
CA GLY A 156 -14.88 -9.47 -15.87
C GLY A 156 -14.71 -8.34 -16.90
N MET A 157 -14.01 -7.26 -16.55
CA MET A 157 -13.60 -6.25 -17.52
C MET A 157 -12.58 -6.82 -18.50
N LYS A 158 -12.77 -6.54 -19.79
CA LYS A 158 -11.74 -6.77 -20.80
C LYS A 158 -11.03 -5.45 -21.05
N LYS A 159 -9.71 -5.41 -20.84
CA LYS A 159 -8.87 -4.28 -21.24
C LYS A 159 -9.06 -4.08 -22.75
N GLY A 160 -9.70 -3.00 -23.16
CA GLY A 160 -10.04 -2.77 -24.57
C GLY A 160 -10.38 -1.32 -24.84
N GLY A 161 -9.84 -0.81 -25.96
CA GLY A 161 -10.18 0.48 -26.59
C GLY A 161 -9.63 1.71 -25.87
N GLN A 162 -8.69 2.40 -26.50
CA GLN A 162 -8.41 3.79 -26.15
C GLN A 162 -9.58 4.63 -26.64
N VAL A 163 -10.36 5.18 -25.73
CA VAL A 163 -11.47 6.07 -26.08
C VAL A 163 -10.91 7.42 -26.48
N VAL A 164 -11.00 7.77 -27.76
CA VAL A 164 -10.69 9.11 -28.26
C VAL A 164 -12.00 9.87 -28.40
N CYS A 165 -12.30 10.77 -27.46
CA CYS A 165 -13.41 11.70 -27.61
C CYS A 165 -13.04 12.80 -28.61
N ILE A 166 -13.78 12.88 -29.71
CA ILE A 166 -13.56 13.88 -30.78
C ILE A 166 -14.39 15.15 -30.53
N ASP A 167 -15.49 15.09 -29.77
CA ASP A 167 -16.29 16.28 -29.45
C ASP A 167 -16.99 16.22 -28.08
N MET A 168 -17.08 17.38 -27.40
CA MET A 168 -17.71 17.51 -26.07
C MET A 168 -19.22 17.68 -26.23
N VAL A 169 -19.97 16.59 -26.33
CA VAL A 169 -21.43 16.67 -26.38
C VAL A 169 -22.02 16.12 -25.08
N GLY A 170 -22.72 16.97 -24.33
CA GLY A 170 -23.73 16.56 -23.35
C GLY A 170 -23.24 16.16 -21.95
N HIS A 171 -23.66 16.93 -20.95
CA HIS A 171 -23.27 16.81 -19.55
C HIS A 171 -23.69 15.50 -18.86
N ALA A 172 -22.69 14.77 -18.33
CA ALA A 172 -22.57 14.44 -16.90
C ALA A 172 -21.26 13.64 -16.60
N ASP A 173 -20.07 14.13 -16.22
CA ASP A 173 -19.41 15.43 -16.08
C ASP A 173 -17.98 15.10 -15.56
N LYS A 174 -16.83 15.31 -16.20
CA LYS A 174 -16.39 15.92 -17.44
C LYS A 174 -15.32 14.97 -18.00
N ILE A 175 -15.49 14.41 -19.19
CA ILE A 175 -14.36 13.73 -19.85
C ILE A 175 -13.39 14.83 -20.27
N THR A 176 -12.14 14.70 -19.81
CA THR A 176 -11.04 15.58 -20.22
C THR A 176 -10.40 15.02 -21.48
N PRO A 177 -10.40 15.75 -22.61
CA PRO A 177 -9.68 15.37 -23.81
C PRO A 177 -8.19 15.13 -23.51
N GLY A 178 -7.60 14.08 -24.11
CA GLY A 178 -6.18 13.73 -23.92
C GLY A 178 -5.85 12.89 -22.69
N LYS A 179 -6.84 12.55 -21.85
CA LYS A 179 -6.66 11.59 -20.75
C LYS A 179 -6.98 10.15 -21.16
N ALA A 180 -6.33 9.19 -20.50
CA ALA A 180 -6.61 7.77 -20.67
C ALA A 180 -7.75 7.33 -19.73
N TYR A 181 -8.66 6.51 -20.26
CA TYR A 181 -9.79 5.94 -19.53
C TYR A 181 -9.82 4.44 -19.75
N ASN A 182 -10.26 3.71 -18.72
CA ASN A 182 -10.51 2.27 -18.84
C ASN A 182 -11.99 2.03 -19.17
N ILE A 183 -12.26 1.22 -20.19
CA ILE A 183 -13.61 0.74 -20.51
C ILE A 183 -13.92 -0.44 -19.60
N LEU A 184 -15.01 -0.32 -18.86
CA LEU A 184 -15.35 -1.24 -17.78
C LEU A 184 -16.41 -2.26 -18.24
N ASP A 185 -17.50 -1.84 -18.88
CA ASP A 185 -18.48 -2.72 -19.52
C ASP A 185 -19.48 -1.95 -20.41
N GLU A 186 -20.11 -2.66 -21.36
CA GLU A 186 -21.22 -2.17 -22.20
C GLU A 186 -22.53 -2.81 -21.73
N ARG A 187 -23.59 -2.01 -21.55
CA ARG A 187 -24.93 -2.52 -21.23
C ARG A 187 -25.78 -2.67 -22.50
N PRO A 188 -26.37 -3.86 -22.78
CA PRO A 188 -27.17 -4.05 -23.99
C PRO A 188 -28.52 -3.32 -23.97
N ALA A 189 -29.12 -3.14 -22.78
CA ALA A 189 -30.44 -2.53 -22.62
C ALA A 189 -30.38 -1.00 -22.58
N ASP A 190 -29.29 -0.45 -22.05
CA ASP A 190 -29.01 0.97 -21.97
C ASP A 190 -27.70 1.14 -22.74
N LEU A 191 -27.72 1.71 -23.96
CA LEU A 191 -26.54 1.91 -24.81
C LEU A 191 -25.51 2.84 -24.14
N LEU A 192 -24.91 2.39 -23.04
CA LEU A 192 -24.07 3.11 -22.11
C LEU A 192 -22.77 2.30 -21.91
N ILE A 193 -21.67 3.03 -21.80
CA ILE A 193 -20.34 2.53 -21.49
C ILE A 193 -19.96 3.07 -20.11
N ARG A 194 -19.49 2.18 -19.25
CA ARG A 194 -18.88 2.54 -17.97
C ARG A 194 -17.41 2.85 -18.17
N ILE A 195 -16.96 4.00 -17.68
CA ILE A 195 -15.54 4.40 -17.73
C ILE A 195 -15.02 4.78 -16.35
N GLU A 196 -13.73 4.53 -16.11
CA GLU A 196 -12.97 4.97 -14.94
C GLU A 196 -11.84 5.89 -15.38
N ASP A 197 -11.75 7.08 -14.75
CA ASP A 197 -10.68 8.04 -15.01
C ASP A 197 -9.37 7.70 -14.26
N ASP A 198 -8.32 8.46 -14.53
CA ASP A 198 -7.00 8.31 -13.89
C ASP A 198 -6.98 8.58 -12.38
N ARG A 199 -8.10 9.07 -11.83
CA ARG A 199 -8.33 9.32 -10.40
C ARG A 199 -9.27 8.28 -9.77
N GLY A 200 -9.69 7.26 -10.52
CA GLY A 200 -10.60 6.22 -10.06
C GLY A 200 -12.06 6.66 -9.94
N LYS A 201 -12.46 7.77 -10.57
CA LYS A 201 -13.86 8.21 -10.63
C LYS A 201 -14.57 7.45 -11.74
N ILE A 202 -15.74 6.90 -11.42
CA ILE A 202 -16.57 6.13 -12.35
C ILE A 202 -17.69 7.04 -12.92
N VAL A 203 -17.89 6.99 -14.24
CA VAL A 203 -19.04 7.63 -14.92
C VAL A 203 -19.64 6.71 -15.99
N TRP A 204 -20.93 6.90 -16.28
CA TRP A 204 -21.70 6.15 -17.28
C TRP A 204 -22.08 7.08 -18.43
N LEU A 205 -21.80 6.67 -19.67
CA LEU A 205 -22.00 7.55 -20.82
C LEU A 205 -22.55 6.82 -22.03
N PRO A 206 -23.43 7.44 -22.83
CA PRO A 206 -23.99 6.76 -23.99
C PRO A 206 -22.93 6.35 -25.01
N LYS A 207 -23.03 5.14 -25.56
CA LYS A 207 -22.12 4.59 -26.58
C LYS A 207 -21.98 5.50 -27.79
N SER A 208 -23.02 6.28 -28.11
CA SER A 208 -23.00 7.29 -29.19
C SER A 208 -21.99 8.43 -28.98
N HIS A 209 -21.43 8.60 -27.78
CA HIS A 209 -20.45 9.65 -27.47
C HIS A 209 -19.01 9.26 -27.85
N PHE A 210 -18.81 8.05 -28.36
CA PHE A 210 -17.48 7.48 -28.58
C PHE A 210 -17.34 6.93 -30.00
N GLU A 211 -16.17 7.17 -30.59
CA GLU A 211 -15.67 6.39 -31.72
C GLU A 211 -14.70 5.35 -31.18
N LEU A 212 -15.13 4.07 -31.18
CA LEU A 212 -14.28 2.96 -30.74
C LEU A 212 -13.43 2.50 -31.92
N VAL A 213 -12.11 2.41 -31.72
CA VAL A 213 -11.14 1.86 -32.68
C VAL A 213 -10.78 0.43 -32.29
#